data_AF-A0A367RJA6-F1
#
_entry.id   AF-A0A367RJA6-F1
#
_cell.length_a   1.000
_cell.length_b   1.000
_cell.length_c   1.000
_cell.angle_alpha   90.00
_cell.angle_beta   90.00
_cell.angle_gamma   90.00
#
_symmetry.space_group_name_H-M   'P 1'
#
loop_
_entity.id
_entity.type
_entity.pdbx_description
1 polymer ?
#
loop_
_entity_poly.entity_id
_entity_poly.type
_entity_poly.pdbx_seq_one_letter_code
_entity_poly.pdbx_strand_id
1 'polypeptide(L)'
;MEQAFFEAGKALIELRDRRLYRSMHKTFDEYCLNRFGYNRSRSYQLVDGAVVVDILPTAEGQVRPITKLEPFDTSNSEVVI
;
A
#
# COMPACT_ATOMS: atom_id res chain seq x y z
N MET A 1 0.21 10.88 10.69
CA MET A 1 1.43 10.03 10.79
C MET A 1 1.53 9.05 9.63
N GLU A 2 0.44 8.46 9.15
CA GLU A 2 0.45 7.47 8.06
C GLU A 2 0.96 8.02 6.72
N GLN A 3 0.60 9.26 6.34
CA GLN A 3 1.05 9.87 5.07
C GLN A 3 2.56 10.06 5.01
N ALA A 4 3.21 10.50 6.09
CA ALA A 4 4.65 10.76 6.12
C ALA A 4 5.48 9.47 5.93
N PHE A 5 4.99 8.34 6.44
CA PHE A 5 5.62 7.03 6.22
C PHE A 5 5.51 6.60 4.76
N PHE A 6 4.32 6.76 4.17
CA PHE A 6 4.07 6.40 2.78
C PHE A 6 4.91 7.24 1.81
N GLU A 7 4.96 8.56 2.02
CA GLU A 7 5.79 9.47 1.22
C GLU A 7 7.28 9.14 1.34
N ALA A 8 7.75 8.82 2.55
CA ALA A 8 9.13 8.40 2.76
C ALA A 8 9.46 7.11 2.00
N GLY A 9 8.58 6.10 2.05
CA GLY A 9 8.79 4.85 1.31
C GLY A 9 8.75 5.03 -0.21
N LYS A 10 7.85 5.88 -0.73
CA LYS A 10 7.83 6.26 -2.15
C LYS A 10 9.11 6.96 -2.60
N ALA A 11 9.60 7.91 -1.81
CA ALA A 11 10.85 8.60 -2.09
C ALA A 11 12.05 7.63 -2.08
N LEU A 12 12.05 6.65 -1.18
CA LEU A 12 13.08 5.60 -1.13
C LEU A 12 13.02 4.67 -2.35
N ILE A 13 11.82 4.32 -2.84
CA ILE A 13 11.64 3.57 -4.09
C ILE A 13 12.24 4.34 -5.26
N GLU A 14 11.87 5.61 -5.43
CA GLU A 14 12.37 6.44 -6.52
C GLU A 14 13.90 6.57 -6.47
N LEU A 15 14.45 6.81 -5.27
CA LEU A 15 15.89 6.92 -5.05
C LEU A 15 16.64 5.64 -5.41
N ARG A 16 16.07 4.48 -5.09
CA ARG A 16 16.62 3.15 -5.43
C ARG A 16 16.58 2.92 -6.94
N ASP A 17 15.41 3.10 -7.55
CA ASP A 17 15.13 2.72 -8.93
C ASP A 17 15.87 3.64 -9.92
N ARG A 18 15.92 4.94 -9.62
CA ARG A 18 16.72 5.93 -10.38
C ARG A 18 18.20 5.94 -10.00
N ARG A 19 18.60 5.13 -9.02
CA ARG A 19 19.98 4.99 -8.52
C ARG A 19 20.62 6.34 -8.14
N LEU A 20 19.84 7.25 -7.57
CA LEU A 20 20.28 8.61 -7.22
C LEU A 20 21.37 8.63 -6.14
N TYR A 21 21.57 7.51 -5.44
CA TYR A 21 22.65 7.33 -4.47
C TYR A 21 24.04 7.21 -5.11
N ARG A 22 24.15 6.86 -6.40
CA ARG A 22 25.42 6.46 -7.03
C ARG A 22 26.48 7.56 -7.13
N SER A 23 26.10 8.82 -7.03
CA SER A 23 27.06 9.93 -7.02
C SER A 23 27.85 10.03 -5.71
N MET A 24 27.31 9.50 -4.61
CA MET A 24 27.90 9.62 -3.27
C MET A 24 28.20 8.28 -2.59
N HIS A 25 27.45 7.22 -2.94
CA HIS A 25 27.52 5.92 -2.28
C HIS A 25 27.49 4.79 -3.32
N LYS A 26 28.14 3.65 -3.01
CA LYS A 26 28.20 2.53 -3.96
C LYS A 26 26.92 1.72 -3.96
N THR A 27 26.23 1.69 -2.82
CA THR A 27 24.98 0.96 -2.64
C THR A 27 23.89 1.83 -2.04
N PHE A 28 22.64 1.43 -2.28
CA PHE A 28 21.47 2.02 -1.65
C PHE A 28 21.53 1.91 -0.11
N ASP A 29 21.99 0.76 0.39
CA ASP A 29 22.07 0.47 1.83
C ASP A 29 23.02 1.43 2.55
N GLU A 30 24.20 1.69 1.96
CA GLU A 30 25.17 2.66 2.48
C GLU A 30 24.59 4.08 2.51
N TYR A 31 23.86 4.47 1.47
CA TYR A 31 23.20 5.77 1.43
C TYR A 31 22.13 5.89 2.51
N CYS A 32 21.28 4.88 2.69
CA CYS A 32 20.24 4.89 3.71
C CYS A 32 20.81 4.90 5.13
N LEU A 33 21.93 4.20 5.35
CA LEU A 33 22.65 4.24 6.61
C LEU A 33 23.25 5.61 6.88
N ASN A 34 23.95 6.20 5.91
CA ASN A 34 24.63 7.48 6.09
C ASN A 34 23.66 8.65 6.21
N ARG A 35 22.60 8.68 5.39
CA ARG A 35 21.67 9.80 5.30
C ARG A 35 20.57 9.75 6.37
N PHE A 36 20.09 8.56 6.71
CA PHE A 36 18.92 8.39 7.59
C PHE A 36 19.21 7.55 8.84
N GLY A 37 20.41 6.96 8.96
CA GLY A 37 20.72 6.03 10.06
C GLY A 37 19.99 4.70 9.96
N TYR A 38 19.43 4.36 8.80
CA TYR A 38 18.66 3.14 8.62
C TYR A 38 19.58 1.98 8.23
N ASN A 39 19.48 0.90 8.99
CA ASN A 39 20.07 -0.36 8.55
C ASN A 39 19.34 -0.89 7.30
N ARG A 40 19.97 -1.86 6.64
CA ARG A 40 19.43 -2.52 5.45
C ARG A 40 17.99 -2.97 5.65
N SER A 41 17.72 -3.75 6.69
CA SER A 41 16.39 -4.32 6.98
C SER A 41 15.31 -3.24 7.05
N ARG A 42 15.55 -2.17 7.82
CA ARG A 42 14.60 -1.07 7.96
C ARG A 42 14.35 -0.34 6.63
N SER A 43 15.39 -0.17 5.83
CA SER A 43 15.28 0.50 4.52
C SER A 43 14.39 -0.29 3.54
N TYR A 44 14.54 -1.61 3.52
CA TYR A 44 13.70 -2.49 2.70
C TYR A 44 12.26 -2.58 3.23
N GLN A 45 12.05 -2.64 4.55
CA GLN A 45 10.70 -2.61 5.14
C GLN A 45 9.91 -1.36 4.77
N LEU A 46 10.56 -0.19 4.72
CA LEU A 46 9.92 1.06 4.28
C LEU A 46 9.51 1.02 2.80
N VAL A 47 10.36 0.45 1.97
CA VAL A 47 10.10 0.26 0.54
C VAL A 47 8.94 -0.72 0.34
N ASP A 48 8.99 -1.89 0.97
CA ASP A 48 7.97 -2.93 0.86
C ASP A 48 6.62 -2.44 1.38
N GLY A 49 6.62 -1.71 2.52
CA GLY A 49 5.43 -1.10 3.08
C GLY A 49 4.78 -0.08 2.14
N ALA A 50 5.57 0.75 1.45
CA ALA A 50 5.02 1.70 0.49
C ALA A 50 4.42 1.03 -0.75
N VAL A 51 5.01 -0.08 -1.24
CA VAL A 51 4.43 -0.86 -2.34
C VAL A 51 3.06 -1.43 -1.95
N VAL A 52 2.93 -1.96 -0.74
CA VAL A 52 1.66 -2.53 -0.26
C VAL A 52 0.58 -1.45 -0.11
N VAL A 53 0.92 -0.29 0.44
CA VAL A 53 -0.05 0.82 0.62
C VAL A 53 -0.52 1.37 -0.74
N ASP A 54 0.31 1.36 -1.77
CA ASP A 54 -0.09 1.79 -3.13
C ASP A 54 -1.11 0.82 -3.77
N ILE A 55 -1.09 -0.46 -3.36
CA ILE A 55 -2.01 -1.50 -3.85
C ILE A 55 -3.32 -1.53 -3.05
N LEU A 56 -3.32 -1.01 -1.81
CA LEU A 56 -4.50 -1.01 -0.97
C LEU A 56 -5.48 0.11 -1.40
N PRO A 57 -6.77 -0.21 -1.61
CA PRO A 57 -7.77 0.82 -1.86
C PRO A 57 -7.82 1.77 -0.65
N THR A 58 -7.69 3.06 -0.91
CA THR A 58 -7.63 4.11 0.13
C THR A 58 -9.00 4.40 0.77
N ALA A 59 -10.05 3.70 0.34
CA ALA A 59 -11.40 3.80 0.89
C ALA A 59 -12.04 2.41 1.09
N GLU A 60 -12.58 2.15 2.29
CA GLU A 60 -13.37 0.95 2.61
C GLU A 60 -14.57 0.76 1.65
N GLY A 61 -15.05 1.83 1.01
CA GLY A 61 -16.12 1.80 0.01
C GLY A 61 -15.77 1.08 -1.31
N GLN A 62 -14.51 0.71 -1.55
CA GLN A 62 -14.08 -0.08 -2.72
C GLN A 62 -14.20 -1.60 -2.48
N VAL A 63 -14.46 -2.03 -1.24
CA VAL A 63 -14.71 -3.44 -0.87
C VAL A 63 -16.20 -3.65 -0.60
N ARG A 64 -17.08 -2.97 -1.35
CA ARG A 64 -18.52 -3.25 -1.27
C ARG A 64 -18.78 -4.69 -1.74
N PRO A 65 -19.51 -5.50 -0.96
CA PRO A 65 -19.64 -6.95 -1.17
C PRO A 65 -20.28 -7.27 -2.52
N ILE A 66 -19.81 -8.33 -3.18
CA ILE A 66 -20.26 -8.74 -4.52
C ILE A 66 -21.69 -9.31 -4.57
N THR A 67 -22.42 -9.33 -3.45
CA THR A 67 -23.75 -9.92 -3.38
C THR A 67 -24.80 -8.87 -3.06
N LYS A 68 -25.28 -8.19 -4.10
CA LYS A 68 -26.63 -7.63 -4.06
C LYS A 68 -27.58 -8.82 -4.23
N LEU A 69 -27.98 -9.46 -3.13
CA LEU A 69 -29.13 -10.37 -3.18
C LEU A 69 -30.35 -9.49 -3.47
N GLU A 70 -31.05 -9.80 -4.55
CA GLU A 70 -32.38 -9.23 -4.80
C GLU A 70 -33.27 -9.54 -3.59
N PRO A 71 -34.12 -8.60 -3.15
CA PRO A 71 -35.09 -8.89 -2.10
C PRO A 71 -35.93 -10.09 -2.57
N PHE A 72 -35.87 -11.17 -1.80
CA PHE A 72 -36.81 -12.27 -1.97
C PHE A 72 -38.19 -11.74 -1.60
N ASP A 73 -39.02 -11.47 -2.61
CA ASP A 73 -40.42 -11.12 -2.42
C ASP A 73 -41.17 -12.34 -1.86
N THR A 74 -41.34 -12.41 -0.55
CA THR A 74 -42.24 -13.39 0.10
C THR A 74 -43.71 -12.95 0.05
N SER A 75 -44.07 -12.02 -0.86
CA SER A 75 -45.46 -11.61 -1.08
C SER A 75 -46.10 -12.48 -2.17
N ASN A 76 -46.32 -13.76 -1.88
CA ASN A 76 -47.48 -14.45 -2.44
C ASN A 76 -47.92 -15.60 -1.53
N SER A 77 -48.42 -15.24 -0.36
CA SER A 77 -49.48 -16.01 0.28
C SER A 77 -50.81 -15.65 -0.38
N GLU A 78 -51.14 -16.30 -1.49
CA GLU A 78 -52.54 -16.54 -1.83
C GLU A 78 -52.76 -18.05 -1.82
N VAL A 79 -53.51 -18.45 -0.78
CA VAL A 79 -54.40 -19.61 -0.78
C VAL A 79 -55.24 -19.59 -2.07
N VAL A 80 -55.48 -20.78 -2.64
CA VAL A 80 -56.40 -21.19 -3.74
C VAL A 80 -55.57 -22.13 -4.64
N ILE A 81 -55.70 -23.46 -4.61
CA ILE A 81 -56.87 -24.36 -4.61
C ILE A 81 -56.52 -25.67 -3.90
#